data_AF-A0A522B3P0-F1
#
_entry.id   AF-A0A522B3P0-F1
#
_cell.length_a   1.000
_cell.length_b   1.000
_cell.length_c   1.000
_cell.angle_alpha   90.00
_cell.angle_beta   90.00
_cell.angle_gamma   90.00
#
_symmetry.space_group_name_H-M   'P 1'
#
loop_
_entity.id
_entity.type
_entity.pdbx_description
1 polymer ?
#
loop_
_entity_poly.entity_id
_entity_poly.type
_entity_poly.pdbx_seq_one_letter_code
_entity_poly.pdbx_strand_id
1 'polypeptide(L)'
;MRSGTSDPIDRLSDDARARLDRFADAFEQLDSDLYTVFAASSHDPDDRLAALARVQDLIGTGSRRAGVLAALAEFREFAVQAATSALGGANAALLTRTNVATPEDRVRFLASLELAVVTVILWDEIDADEREQLLGPWAEMATHAAEVEAA
;
A
#
# COMPACT_ATOMS: atom_id res chain seq x y z
N MET A 1 -13.70 -33.89 3.91
CA MET A 1 -13.76 -32.94 2.78
C MET A 1 -13.85 -31.53 3.35
N ARG A 2 -12.71 -30.87 3.59
CA ARG A 2 -12.69 -29.43 3.88
C ARG A 2 -12.68 -28.75 2.52
N SER A 3 -13.74 -28.01 2.22
CA SER A 3 -13.80 -27.13 1.05
C SER A 3 -12.54 -26.27 1.02
N GLY A 4 -11.80 -26.34 -0.08
CA GLY A 4 -10.69 -25.45 -0.34
C GLY A 4 -11.24 -24.04 -0.47
N THR A 5 -11.19 -23.28 0.61
CA THR A 5 -11.36 -21.83 0.52
C THR A 5 -10.03 -21.33 -0.02
N SER A 6 -9.92 -21.16 -1.33
CA SER A 6 -8.83 -20.34 -1.89
C SER A 6 -8.84 -19.00 -1.16
N ASP A 7 -7.67 -18.57 -0.71
CA ASP A 7 -7.53 -17.28 -0.06
C ASP A 7 -8.04 -16.22 -1.04
N PRO A 8 -8.88 -15.27 -0.61
CA PRO A 8 -9.26 -14.16 -1.47
C PRO A 8 -8.09 -13.50 -2.21
N ILE A 9 -6.87 -13.46 -1.67
CA ILE A 9 -5.69 -12.94 -2.37
C ILE A 9 -5.28 -13.79 -3.59
N ASP A 10 -5.60 -15.09 -3.61
CA ASP A 10 -5.38 -16.00 -4.75
C ASP A 10 -6.19 -15.60 -6.00
N ARG A 11 -7.08 -14.60 -5.88
CA ARG A 11 -7.84 -14.03 -7.00
C ARG A 11 -7.09 -12.93 -7.74
N LEU A 12 -5.93 -12.49 -7.24
CA LEU A 12 -5.01 -11.62 -7.96
C LEU A 12 -4.19 -12.43 -8.98
N SER A 13 -3.72 -11.77 -10.04
CA SER A 13 -2.76 -12.40 -10.96
C SER A 13 -1.43 -12.65 -10.26
N ASP A 14 -0.67 -13.64 -10.75
CA ASP A 14 0.66 -13.96 -10.23
C ASP A 14 1.60 -12.74 -10.29
N ASP A 15 1.54 -11.97 -11.37
CA ASP A 15 2.33 -10.75 -11.54
C ASP A 15 1.97 -9.68 -10.50
N ALA A 16 0.67 -9.48 -10.22
CA ALA A 16 0.23 -8.52 -9.21
C ALA A 16 0.69 -8.93 -7.81
N ARG A 17 0.65 -10.23 -7.48
CA ARG A 17 1.17 -10.75 -6.21
C ARG A 17 2.68 -10.57 -6.10
N ALA A 18 3.43 -10.92 -7.13
CA ALA A 18 4.89 -10.77 -7.15
C ALA A 18 5.35 -9.30 -7.04
N ARG A 19 4.59 -8.34 -7.61
CA ARG A 19 4.85 -6.91 -7.42
C ARG A 19 4.53 -6.45 -6.01
N LEU A 20 3.42 -6.93 -5.45
CA LEU A 20 3.02 -6.60 -4.09
C LEU A 20 4.03 -7.11 -3.06
N ASP A 21 4.53 -8.33 -3.22
CA ASP A 21 5.57 -8.91 -2.36
C ASP A 21 6.85 -8.06 -2.42
N ARG A 22 7.32 -7.72 -3.62
CA ARG A 22 8.49 -6.83 -3.79
C ARG A 22 8.28 -5.44 -3.18
N PHE A 23 7.06 -4.92 -3.28
CA PHE A 23 6.70 -3.65 -2.66
C PHE A 23 6.69 -3.76 -1.13
N ALA A 24 6.21 -4.87 -0.58
CA ALA A 24 6.25 -5.16 0.86
C ALA A 24 7.69 -5.25 1.37
N ASP A 25 8.58 -5.95 0.66
CA ASP A 25 10.00 -6.06 0.99
C ASP A 25 10.70 -4.69 0.98
N ALA A 26 10.37 -3.83 0.00
CA ALA A 26 10.90 -2.47 -0.06
C ALA A 26 10.33 -1.57 1.06
N PHE A 27 9.05 -1.75 1.41
CA PHE A 27 8.42 -1.07 2.52
C PHE A 27 9.03 -1.44 3.87
N GLU A 28 9.36 -2.72 4.10
CA GLU A 28 10.00 -3.16 5.35
C GLU A 28 11.38 -2.52 5.56
N GLN A 29 12.08 -2.21 4.46
CA GLN A 29 13.39 -1.57 4.48
C GLN A 29 13.33 -0.04 4.63
N LEU A 30 12.15 0.57 4.65
CA LEU A 30 12.01 2.01 4.84
C LEU A 30 12.56 2.44 6.20
N ASP A 31 13.37 3.49 6.19
CA ASP A 31 13.75 4.17 7.42
C ASP A 31 12.52 4.80 8.07
N SER A 32 12.42 4.61 9.38
CA SER A 32 11.35 5.18 10.20
C SER A 32 11.27 6.72 10.13
N ASP A 33 12.37 7.41 9.80
CA ASP A 33 12.37 8.86 9.66
C ASP A 33 11.58 9.33 8.42
N LEU A 34 11.41 8.46 7.42
CA LEU A 34 10.69 8.79 6.19
C LEU A 34 9.16 8.79 6.38
N TYR A 35 8.63 8.14 7.42
CA TYR A 35 7.17 8.11 7.69
C TYR A 35 6.54 9.51 7.74
N THR A 36 7.26 10.49 8.31
CA THR A 36 6.79 11.88 8.39
C THR A 36 6.78 12.58 7.04
N VAL A 37 7.74 12.26 6.16
CA VAL A 37 7.84 12.79 4.79
C VAL A 37 6.70 12.26 3.93
N PHE A 38 6.38 10.96 4.04
CA PHE A 38 5.24 10.34 3.35
C PHE A 38 3.90 10.91 3.83
N ALA A 39 3.75 11.17 5.14
CA ALA A 39 2.52 11.75 5.68
C ALA A 39 2.31 13.20 5.21
N ALA A 40 3.38 13.99 5.13
CA ALA A 40 3.33 15.39 4.69
C ALA A 40 3.13 15.54 3.16
N SER A 41 3.55 14.54 2.38
CA SER A 41 3.46 14.53 0.92
C SER A 41 2.19 13.85 0.39
N SER A 42 1.29 13.42 1.28
CA SER A 42 0.01 12.81 0.94
C SER A 42 -0.89 13.84 0.24
N HIS A 43 -1.59 13.42 -0.82
CA HIS A 43 -2.45 14.26 -1.66
C HIS A 43 -3.38 15.18 -0.88
N ASP A 44 -3.72 16.32 -1.49
CA ASP A 44 -4.85 17.13 -1.04
C ASP A 44 -6.10 16.23 -0.90
N PRO A 45 -6.94 16.43 0.14
CA PRO A 45 -8.11 15.60 0.37
C PRO A 45 -9.02 15.43 -0.85
N ASP A 46 -9.15 16.46 -1.69
CA ASP A 46 -10.01 16.43 -2.88
C ASP A 46 -9.38 15.61 -4.01
N ASP A 47 -8.08 15.78 -4.26
CA ASP A 47 -7.32 14.97 -5.23
C ASP A 47 -7.33 13.48 -4.85
N ARG A 48 -7.23 13.20 -3.55
CA ARG A 48 -7.30 11.83 -3.02
C ARG A 48 -8.68 11.21 -3.28
N LEU A 49 -9.77 11.96 -3.12
CA LEU A 49 -11.12 11.43 -3.39
C LEU A 49 -11.29 11.09 -4.87
N ALA A 50 -10.77 11.93 -5.77
CA ALA A 50 -10.76 11.66 -7.20
C ALA A 50 -9.94 10.41 -7.55
N ALA A 51 -8.74 10.27 -6.97
CA ALA A 51 -7.90 9.09 -7.12
C ALA A 51 -8.60 7.81 -6.64
N LEU A 52 -9.23 7.85 -5.46
CA LEU A 52 -9.97 6.71 -4.92
C LEU A 52 -11.17 6.31 -5.79
N ALA A 53 -11.92 7.28 -6.33
CA ALA A 53 -13.02 7.00 -7.24
C ALA A 53 -12.52 6.33 -8.51
N ARG A 54 -11.45 6.87 -9.11
CA ARG A 54 -10.82 6.32 -10.31
C ARG A 54 -10.33 4.88 -10.11
N VAL A 55 -9.67 4.61 -8.99
CA VAL A 55 -9.20 3.27 -8.64
C VAL A 55 -10.37 2.32 -8.38
N GLN A 56 -11.45 2.76 -7.74
CA GLN A 56 -12.66 1.94 -7.55
C GLN A 56 -13.30 1.52 -8.87
N ASP A 57 -13.34 2.43 -9.85
CA ASP A 57 -13.86 2.14 -11.19
C ASP A 57 -13.00 1.08 -11.90
N LEU A 58 -11.67 1.14 -11.75
CA LEU A 58 -10.74 0.14 -12.30
C LEU A 58 -10.86 -1.23 -11.65
N ILE A 59 -10.99 -1.28 -10.32
CA ILE A 59 -11.20 -2.53 -9.59
C ILE A 59 -12.50 -3.21 -10.05
N GLY A 60 -13.54 -2.41 -10.31
CA GLY A 60 -14.86 -2.89 -10.68
C GLY A 60 -15.57 -3.64 -9.54
N THR A 61 -16.26 -4.73 -9.86
CA THR A 61 -17.08 -5.50 -8.91
C THR A 61 -16.74 -7.00 -8.94
N GLY A 62 -17.30 -7.77 -8.00
CA GLY A 62 -17.19 -9.24 -8.00
C GLY A 62 -15.92 -9.79 -7.34
N SER A 63 -15.44 -10.94 -7.82
CA SER A 63 -14.32 -11.70 -7.24
C SER A 63 -13.01 -10.92 -7.22
N ARG A 64 -12.78 -10.11 -8.26
CA ARG A 64 -11.61 -9.24 -8.37
C ARG A 64 -11.55 -8.22 -7.23
N ARG A 65 -12.64 -7.50 -7.00
CA ARG A 65 -12.76 -6.56 -5.87
C ARG A 65 -12.50 -7.23 -4.54
N ALA A 66 -12.98 -8.46 -4.35
CA ALA A 66 -12.72 -9.21 -3.14
C ALA A 66 -11.22 -9.56 -2.97
N GLY A 67 -10.50 -9.82 -4.06
CA GLY A 67 -9.04 -10.06 -4.01
C GLY A 67 -8.25 -8.80 -3.68
N VAL A 68 -8.57 -7.66 -4.31
CA VAL A 68 -7.91 -6.37 -4.01
C VAL A 68 -8.15 -5.96 -2.55
N LEU A 69 -9.38 -6.10 -2.04
CA LEU A 69 -9.69 -5.77 -0.65
C LEU A 69 -8.98 -6.68 0.35
N ALA A 70 -8.80 -7.95 0.02
CA ALA A 70 -8.06 -8.88 0.87
C ALA A 70 -6.56 -8.54 0.90
N ALA A 71 -5.96 -8.29 -0.26
CA ALA A 71 -4.57 -7.84 -0.34
C ALA A 71 -4.32 -6.53 0.41
N LEU A 72 -5.27 -5.58 0.34
CA LEU A 72 -5.20 -4.36 1.15
C LEU A 72 -5.25 -4.63 2.65
N ALA A 73 -6.14 -5.53 3.09
CA ALA A 73 -6.25 -5.89 4.50
C ALA A 73 -4.96 -6.53 5.01
N GLU A 74 -4.41 -7.49 4.25
CA GLU A 74 -3.15 -8.16 4.57
C GLU A 74 -1.97 -7.20 4.58
N PHE A 75 -1.83 -6.36 3.55
CA PHE A 75 -0.75 -5.37 3.50
C PHE A 75 -0.83 -4.36 4.65
N ARG A 76 -2.05 -3.98 5.06
CA ARG A 76 -2.24 -3.08 6.20
C ARG A 76 -1.79 -3.73 7.51
N GLU A 77 -2.13 -5.00 7.73
CA GLU A 77 -1.66 -5.75 8.89
C GLU A 77 -0.13 -5.87 8.89
N PHE A 78 0.45 -6.20 7.74
CA PHE A 78 1.90 -6.21 7.52
C PHE A 78 2.53 -4.85 7.82
N ALA A 79 2.01 -3.75 7.29
CA ALA A 79 2.56 -2.41 7.49
C ALA A 79 2.52 -1.98 8.95
N VAL A 80 1.46 -2.33 9.68
CA VAL A 80 1.37 -2.08 11.13
C VAL A 80 2.41 -2.90 11.89
N GLN A 81 2.62 -4.15 11.51
CA GLN A 81 3.64 -5.01 12.11
C GLN A 81 5.06 -4.52 11.81
N ALA A 82 5.36 -4.18 10.55
CA ALA A 82 6.64 -3.62 10.12
C ALA A 82 6.96 -2.33 10.87
N ALA A 83 6.01 -1.39 10.95
CA ALA A 83 6.19 -0.16 11.73
C ALA A 83 6.43 -0.44 13.22
N THR A 84 5.75 -1.43 13.79
CA THR A 84 5.95 -1.85 15.20
C THR A 84 7.34 -2.44 15.42
N SER A 85 7.82 -3.26 14.48
CA SER A 85 9.14 -3.91 14.52
C SER A 85 10.29 -2.92 14.33
N ALA A 86 10.18 -2.03 13.34
CA ALA A 86 11.18 -1.00 13.03
C ALA A 86 11.44 -0.06 14.21
N LEU A 87 10.41 0.19 15.03
CA LEU A 87 10.51 1.08 16.18
C LEU A 87 11.02 0.38 17.45
N GLY A 88 11.10 -0.96 17.47
CA GLY A 88 11.63 -1.73 18.59
C GLY A 88 10.68 -1.78 19.81
N GLY A 89 10.63 -2.93 20.47
CA GLY A 89 9.64 -3.29 21.51
C GLY A 89 9.53 -2.39 22.75
N ALA A 90 10.40 -1.37 22.90
CA ALA A 90 10.28 -0.32 23.91
C ALA A 90 9.73 1.02 23.37
N ASN A 91 9.89 1.33 22.08
CA ASN A 91 9.35 2.56 21.47
C ASN A 91 7.96 2.37 20.83
N ALA A 92 7.44 1.14 20.75
CA ALA A 92 6.03 0.91 20.44
C ALA A 92 5.08 1.62 21.44
N ALA A 93 5.52 1.79 22.70
CA ALA A 93 4.82 2.62 23.69
C ALA A 93 4.99 4.13 23.46
N LEU A 94 6.01 4.55 22.70
CA LEU A 94 6.22 5.94 22.29
C LEU A 94 5.48 6.27 20.99
N LEU A 95 5.08 5.29 20.18
CA LEU A 95 4.14 5.51 19.07
C LEU A 95 2.78 6.06 19.53
N THR A 96 2.40 5.80 20.78
CA THR A 96 1.17 6.34 21.37
C THR A 96 1.38 7.67 22.13
N ARG A 97 2.62 8.14 22.33
CA ARG A 97 2.92 9.37 23.10
C ARG A 97 3.89 10.38 22.48
N THR A 98 4.70 9.98 21.51
CA THR A 98 5.87 10.75 21.06
C THR A 98 6.12 10.64 19.56
N ASN A 99 5.27 9.91 18.82
CA ASN A 99 5.30 10.03 17.37
C ASN A 99 4.86 11.45 17.01
N VAL A 100 5.76 12.23 16.41
CA VAL A 100 5.57 13.64 16.03
C VAL A 100 4.43 13.80 15.00
N ALA A 101 3.93 12.69 14.45
CA ALA A 101 2.76 12.61 13.59
C ALA A 101 1.43 12.67 14.38
N THR A 102 0.59 13.65 14.04
CA THR A 102 -0.76 13.81 14.56
C THR A 102 -1.67 12.62 14.17
N PRO A 103 -2.83 12.41 14.82
CA PRO A 103 -3.80 11.41 14.37
C PRO A 103 -4.22 11.58 12.90
N GLU A 104 -4.28 12.83 12.44
CA GLU A 104 -4.60 13.19 11.05
C GLU A 104 -3.50 12.74 10.09
N ASP A 105 -2.23 12.91 10.46
CA ASP A 105 -1.09 12.47 9.66
C ASP A 105 -1.05 10.95 9.51
N ARG A 106 -1.43 10.21 10.56
CA ARG A 106 -1.54 8.74 10.49
C ARG A 106 -2.62 8.30 9.50
N VAL A 107 -3.77 9.00 9.50
CA VAL A 107 -4.85 8.72 8.54
C VAL A 107 -4.43 9.05 7.12
N ARG A 108 -3.74 10.18 6.90
CA ARG A 108 -3.20 10.56 5.58
C ARG A 108 -2.16 9.58 5.08
N PHE A 109 -1.25 9.13 5.95
CA PHE A 109 -0.25 8.13 5.64
C PHE A 109 -0.89 6.81 5.20
N LEU A 110 -1.78 6.24 6.03
CA LEU A 110 -2.46 4.98 5.71
C LEU A 110 -3.27 5.07 4.41
N ALA A 111 -3.98 6.18 4.19
CA ALA A 111 -4.73 6.36 2.95
C ALA A 111 -3.82 6.45 1.72
N SER A 112 -2.66 7.10 1.82
CA SER A 112 -1.68 7.15 0.73
C SER A 112 -1.08 5.77 0.45
N LEU A 113 -0.83 4.99 1.50
CA LEU A 113 -0.29 3.64 1.38
C LEU A 113 -1.30 2.70 0.74
N GLU A 114 -2.58 2.76 1.16
CA GLU A 114 -3.65 1.99 0.54
C GLU A 114 -3.78 2.33 -0.96
N LEU A 115 -3.71 3.61 -1.33
CA LEU A 115 -3.73 4.02 -2.74
C LEU A 115 -2.52 3.48 -3.52
N ALA A 116 -1.32 3.51 -2.92
CA ALA A 116 -0.12 2.97 -3.54
C ALA A 116 -0.21 1.45 -3.76
N VAL A 117 -0.65 0.70 -2.75
CA VAL A 117 -0.85 -0.75 -2.84
C VAL A 117 -1.83 -1.11 -3.95
N VAL A 118 -2.97 -0.40 -4.05
CA VAL A 118 -3.89 -0.69 -5.15
C VAL A 118 -3.27 -0.36 -6.51
N THR A 119 -2.53 0.75 -6.61
CA THR A 119 -1.87 1.13 -7.86
C THR A 119 -0.82 0.09 -8.29
N VAL A 120 -0.10 -0.51 -7.34
CA VAL A 120 0.80 -1.65 -7.59
C VAL A 120 0.05 -2.89 -8.08
N ILE A 121 -1.11 -3.20 -7.49
CA ILE A 121 -1.95 -4.34 -7.93
C ILE A 121 -2.49 -4.12 -9.35
N LEU A 122 -2.88 -2.88 -9.66
CA LEU A 122 -3.46 -2.48 -10.94
C LEU A 122 -2.43 -2.00 -11.95
N TRP A 123 -1.14 -2.26 -11.72
CA TRP A 123 -0.03 -1.65 -12.46
C TRP A 123 -0.28 -1.62 -13.96
N ASP A 124 -0.53 -2.78 -14.58
CA ASP A 124 -0.66 -2.93 -16.03
C ASP A 124 -1.93 -2.28 -16.63
N GLU A 125 -2.86 -1.81 -15.81
CA GLU A 125 -4.14 -1.21 -16.22
C GLU A 125 -4.21 0.30 -16.05
N ILE A 126 -3.19 0.88 -15.42
CA ILE A 126 -3.04 2.32 -15.20
C ILE A 126 -1.92 2.80 -16.11
N ASP A 127 -2.12 3.90 -16.84
CA ASP A 127 -1.07 4.49 -17.68
C ASP A 127 0.09 5.03 -16.83
N ALA A 128 1.32 5.03 -17.36
CA ALA A 128 2.51 5.41 -16.59
C ALA A 128 2.41 6.79 -15.93
N ASP A 129 1.91 7.79 -16.66
CA ASP A 129 1.71 9.16 -16.14
C ASP A 129 0.63 9.20 -15.04
N GLU A 130 -0.38 8.33 -15.12
CA GLU A 130 -1.43 8.19 -14.09
C GLU A 130 -0.87 7.47 -12.85
N ARG A 131 0.01 6.47 -13.03
CA ARG A 131 0.68 5.78 -11.91
C ARG A 131 1.50 6.76 -11.08
N GLU A 132 2.33 7.58 -11.72
CA GLU A 132 3.16 8.57 -11.01
C GLU A 132 2.29 9.52 -10.16
N GLN A 133 1.18 9.99 -10.72
CA GLN A 133 0.22 10.84 -10.01
C GLN A 133 -0.44 10.12 -8.83
N LEU A 134 -0.87 8.87 -9.00
CA LEU A 134 -1.54 8.10 -7.94
C LEU A 134 -0.58 7.65 -6.83
N LEU A 135 0.65 7.31 -7.20
CA LEU A 135 1.67 6.84 -6.26
C LEU A 135 2.27 7.99 -5.45
N GLY A 136 2.40 9.19 -6.03
CA GLY A 136 3.01 10.34 -5.38
C GLY A 136 4.37 9.99 -4.77
N PRO A 137 4.55 10.10 -3.44
CA PRO A 137 5.83 9.80 -2.80
C PRO A 137 6.24 8.32 -2.91
N TRP A 138 5.30 7.41 -3.20
CA TRP A 138 5.57 5.98 -3.37
C TRP A 138 6.07 5.60 -4.77
N ALA A 139 6.10 6.55 -5.71
CA ALA A 139 6.32 6.26 -7.13
C ALA A 139 7.63 5.54 -7.42
N GLU A 140 8.74 5.99 -6.81
CA GLU A 140 10.06 5.39 -7.02
C GLU A 140 10.10 3.94 -6.52
N MET A 141 9.61 3.71 -5.30
CA MET A 141 9.55 2.38 -4.70
C MET A 141 8.65 1.42 -5.48
N ALA A 142 7.46 1.88 -5.86
CA ALA A 142 6.51 1.06 -6.61
C ALA A 142 7.01 0.74 -8.03
N THR A 143 7.70 1.69 -8.67
CA THR A 143 8.34 1.48 -9.98
C THR A 143 9.43 0.42 -9.87
N HIS A 144 10.31 0.52 -8.87
CA HIS A 144 11.32 -0.50 -8.63
C HIS A 144 10.69 -1.88 -8.35
N ALA A 145 9.68 -1.92 -7.48
CA ALA A 145 8.92 -3.13 -7.18
C ALA A 145 8.14 -3.70 -8.37
N ALA A 146 7.91 -2.93 -9.43
CA ALA A 146 7.28 -3.41 -10.66
C ALA A 146 8.31 -3.91 -11.68
N GLU A 147 9.45 -3.24 -11.79
CA GLU A 147 10.46 -3.44 -12.85
C GLU A 147 11.49 -4.54 -12.58
N VAL A 148 11.67 -4.98 -11.33
CA VAL A 148 12.59 -6.10 -11.01
C VAL A 148 12.03 -7.42 -11.59
N GLU A 149 12.36 -7.73 -12.84
CA GLU A 149 12.10 -9.05 -13.41
C GLU A 149 12.75 -10.14 -12.55
N ALA A 150 12.04 -11.25 -12.40
CA ALA A 150 12.54 -12.48 -11.81
C ALA A 150 13.84 -12.92 -12.51
N ALA A 151 14.98 -12.57 -11.90
CA ALA A 151 16.29 -13.08 -12.27
C ALA A 151 16.41 -14.57 -11.94
#